data_AF-A0A7S0BP57-F1
#
_entry.id   AF-A0A7S0BP57-F1
#
_cell.length_a   1.000
_cell.length_b   1.000
_cell.length_c   1.000
_cell.angle_alpha   90.00
_cell.angle_beta   90.00
_cell.angle_gamma   90.00
#
_symmetry.space_group_name_H-M   'P 1'
#
loop_
_entity.id
_entity.type
_entity.pdbx_description
1 polymer ?
#
loop_
_entity_poly.entity_id
_entity_poly.type
_entity_poly.pdbx_seq_one_letter_code
_entity_poly.pdbx_strand_id
1 'polypeptide(L)'
;ELFELMASKLIPEDGTEEAESAIVELRSGTGGAEAALFVEDILNMYIAWSSRHGMSYDLQTSHRGPDGKGFRDVRLEIDGNSAWNLLRNEAVVHRVQRVPVTEAS
;
A
#
# COMPACT_ATOMS: atom_id res chain seq x y z
N GLU A 1 17.10 14.27 18.02
CA GLU A 1 18.28 13.64 18.67
C GLU A 1 17.90 12.54 19.65
N LEU A 2 17.14 12.81 20.74
CA LEU A 2 16.79 11.75 21.70
C LEU A 2 15.91 10.63 21.11
N PHE A 3 14.97 10.97 20.23
CA PHE A 3 14.06 9.99 19.60
C PHE A 3 14.81 9.00 18.70
N GLU A 4 15.69 9.50 17.83
CA GLU A 4 16.59 8.70 16.98
C GLU A 4 17.42 7.71 17.82
N LEU A 5 18.02 8.19 18.91
CA LEU A 5 18.80 7.35 19.82
C LEU A 5 17.96 6.27 20.50
N MET A 6 16.72 6.58 20.86
CA MET A 6 15.81 5.60 21.45
C MET A 6 15.39 4.56 20.42
N ALA A 7 15.02 4.98 19.20
CA ALA A 7 14.62 4.09 18.13
C ALA A 7 15.74 3.09 17.79
N SER A 8 16.98 3.56 17.66
CA SER A 8 18.14 2.71 17.35
C SER A 8 18.53 1.74 18.46
N LYS A 9 18.05 1.93 19.69
CA LYS A 9 18.35 1.07 20.86
C LYS A 9 17.23 0.11 21.22
N LEU A 10 16.00 0.41 20.80
CA LEU A 10 14.81 -0.36 21.12
C LEU A 10 14.37 -1.28 19.98
N ILE A 11 14.74 -0.96 18.75
CA ILE A 11 14.43 -1.79 17.57
C ILE A 11 15.58 -2.79 17.40
N PRO A 12 15.32 -4.11 17.51
CA PRO A 12 16.33 -5.12 17.22
C PRO A 12 16.65 -5.15 15.73
N GLU A 13 17.93 -5.27 15.37
CA GLU A 13 18.35 -5.51 13.99
C GLU A 13 17.86 -6.91 13.55
N ASP A 14 16.91 -6.98 12.62
CA ASP A 14 16.33 -8.23 12.12
C ASP A 14 16.81 -8.65 10.71
N GLY A 15 17.80 -7.92 10.18
CA GLY A 15 18.41 -8.19 8.87
C GLY A 15 17.53 -7.83 7.66
N THR A 16 16.28 -7.38 7.89
CA THR A 16 15.41 -6.89 6.80
C THR A 16 15.61 -5.40 6.52
N GLU A 17 16.40 -4.72 7.35
CA GLU A 17 16.72 -3.30 7.19
C GLU A 17 17.48 -2.98 5.89
N GLU A 18 18.11 -3.99 5.28
CA GLU A 18 18.84 -3.88 4.01
C GLU A 18 17.94 -4.05 2.76
N ALA A 19 16.65 -4.35 2.92
CA ALA A 19 15.75 -4.53 1.79
C ALA A 19 15.43 -3.19 1.10
N GLU A 20 16.02 -2.99 -0.07
CA GLU A 20 15.82 -1.78 -0.91
C GLU A 20 14.43 -1.70 -1.53
N SER A 21 13.76 -2.84 -1.74
CA SER A 21 12.46 -2.90 -2.40
C SER A 21 11.38 -3.55 -1.55
N ALA A 22 10.12 -3.20 -1.85
CA ALA A 22 8.94 -3.74 -1.21
C ALA A 22 7.91 -4.16 -2.26
N ILE A 23 7.28 -5.32 -2.04
CA ILE A 23 6.11 -5.74 -2.81
C ILE A 23 4.87 -5.42 -1.99
N VAL A 24 4.02 -4.54 -2.53
CA VAL A 24 2.73 -4.17 -1.96
C VAL A 24 1.64 -4.93 -2.69
N GLU A 25 0.97 -5.83 -1.97
CA GLU A 25 -0.21 -6.54 -2.46
C GLU A 25 -1.48 -5.93 -1.88
N LEU A 26 -2.34 -5.40 -2.75
CA LEU A 26 -3.64 -4.85 -2.37
C LEU A 26 -4.73 -5.81 -2.82
N ARG A 27 -5.70 -6.11 -1.94
CA ARG A 27 -6.81 -7.02 -2.24
C ARG A 27 -8.12 -6.45 -1.72
N SER A 28 -9.17 -6.55 -2.53
CA SER A 28 -10.51 -6.12 -2.14
C SER A 28 -11.06 -7.06 -1.07
N GLY A 29 -11.40 -6.51 0.09
CA GLY A 29 -12.05 -7.25 1.18
C GLY A 29 -13.58 -7.29 1.02
N THR A 30 -14.28 -7.17 2.15
CA THR A 30 -15.74 -7.08 2.17
C THR A 30 -16.23 -5.73 1.63
N GLY A 31 -17.32 -5.72 0.85
CA GLY A 31 -17.92 -4.49 0.28
C GLY A 31 -18.11 -4.53 -1.24
N GLY A 32 -17.75 -5.61 -1.93
CA GLY A 32 -18.01 -5.79 -3.35
C GLY A 32 -17.35 -4.70 -4.20
N ALA A 33 -18.13 -4.04 -5.07
CA ALA A 33 -17.63 -2.99 -5.96
C ALA A 33 -17.03 -1.79 -5.20
N GLU A 34 -17.55 -1.44 -4.02
CA GLU A 34 -17.02 -0.34 -3.21
C GLU A 34 -15.64 -0.68 -2.64
N ALA A 35 -15.43 -1.94 -2.23
CA ALA A 35 -14.12 -2.40 -1.79
C ALA A 35 -13.10 -2.38 -2.92
N ALA A 36 -13.51 -2.72 -4.15
CA ALA A 36 -12.65 -2.65 -5.33
C ALA A 36 -12.25 -1.20 -5.69
N LEU A 37 -13.18 -0.25 -5.56
CA LEU A 37 -12.88 1.18 -5.71
C LEU A 37 -11.90 1.65 -4.62
N PHE A 38 -12.06 1.17 -3.38
CA PHE A 38 -11.13 1.54 -2.32
C PHE A 38 -9.71 0.99 -2.54
N VAL A 39 -9.55 -0.19 -3.16
CA VAL A 39 -8.24 -0.69 -3.59
C VAL A 39 -7.59 0.25 -4.62
N GLU A 40 -8.37 0.77 -5.56
CA GLU A 40 -7.88 1.75 -6.55
C GLU A 40 -7.43 3.06 -5.88
N ASP A 41 -8.17 3.54 -4.87
CA ASP A 41 -7.79 4.71 -4.09
C ASP A 41 -6.45 4.50 -3.36
N ILE A 42 -6.26 3.34 -2.71
CA ILE A 42 -5.01 2.98 -2.02
C ILE A 42 -3.84 2.81 -3.00
N LEU A 43 -4.07 2.18 -4.16
CA LEU A 43 -3.06 2.05 -5.20
C LEU A 43 -2.55 3.43 -5.64
N ASN A 44 -3.47 4.34 -5.95
CA ASN A 44 -3.13 5.70 -6.35
C ASN A 44 -2.39 6.46 -5.23
N MET A 45 -2.77 6.24 -3.97
CA MET A 45 -2.06 6.78 -2.83
C MET A 45 -0.60 6.30 -2.79
N TYR A 46 -0.33 5.00 -2.95
CA TYR A 46 1.04 4.47 -2.92
C TYR A 46 1.88 4.93 -4.11
N ILE A 47 1.30 5.03 -5.30
CA ILE A 47 1.98 5.59 -6.48
C ILE A 47 2.37 7.06 -6.25
N ALA A 48 1.46 7.85 -5.67
CA ALA A 48 1.74 9.24 -5.34
C ALA A 48 2.78 9.35 -4.20
N TRP A 49 2.70 8.46 -3.22
CA TRP A 49 3.63 8.41 -2.09
C TRP A 49 5.05 8.02 -2.54
N SER A 50 5.21 7.00 -3.39
CA SER A 50 6.51 6.59 -3.93
C SER A 50 7.16 7.71 -4.73
N SER A 51 6.39 8.36 -5.60
CA SER A 51 6.84 9.51 -6.40
C SER A 51 7.33 10.67 -5.52
N ARG A 52 6.63 10.98 -4.42
CA ARG A 52 7.01 12.04 -3.47
C ARG A 52 8.27 11.72 -2.66
N HIS A 53 8.55 10.43 -2.45
CA HIS A 53 9.72 9.96 -1.74
C HIS A 53 10.88 9.60 -2.69
N GLY A 54 10.78 9.95 -3.98
CA GLY A 54 11.84 9.71 -4.97
C GLY A 54 12.10 8.23 -5.28
N MET A 55 11.14 7.36 -5.00
CA MET A 55 11.22 5.92 -5.30
C MET A 55 10.54 5.60 -6.63
N SER A 56 11.03 4.57 -7.31
CA SER A 56 10.36 4.01 -8.48
C SER A 56 9.28 3.01 -8.09
N TYR A 57 8.32 2.79 -8.98
CA TYR A 57 7.31 1.77 -8.82
C TYR A 57 7.06 1.01 -10.13
N ASP A 58 6.70 -0.27 -10.02
CA ASP A 58 6.31 -1.12 -11.15
C ASP A 58 5.01 -1.88 -10.84
N LEU A 59 4.02 -1.75 -11.71
CA LEU A 59 2.73 -2.40 -11.56
C LEU A 59 2.76 -3.77 -12.24
N GLN A 60 3.08 -4.81 -11.47
CA GLN A 60 3.29 -6.17 -11.98
C GLN A 60 1.99 -6.84 -12.45
N THR A 61 0.95 -6.81 -11.60
CA THR A 61 -0.31 -7.49 -11.89
C THR A 61 -1.48 -6.65 -11.39
N SER A 62 -2.56 -6.60 -12.15
CA SER A 62 -3.82 -6.02 -11.69
C SER A 62 -5.01 -6.78 -12.26
N HIS A 63 -6.01 -7.02 -11.42
CA HIS A 63 -7.27 -7.65 -11.80
C HIS A 63 -8.42 -6.72 -11.45
N ARG A 64 -9.29 -6.45 -12.42
CA ARG A 64 -10.43 -5.55 -12.24
C ARG A 64 -11.46 -6.12 -11.26
N GLY A 65 -12.11 -5.22 -10.54
CA GLY A 65 -13.22 -5.55 -9.64
C GLY A 65 -14.54 -5.84 -10.37
N PRO A 66 -15.62 -6.10 -9.60
CA PRO A 66 -16.97 -6.28 -10.15
C PRO A 66 -17.39 -5.13 -11.06
N ASP A 67 -18.14 -5.45 -12.11
CA ASP A 67 -18.62 -4.50 -13.13
C ASP A 67 -17.50 -3.67 -13.80
N GLY A 68 -16.26 -4.17 -13.74
CA GLY A 68 -15.08 -3.49 -14.27
C GLY A 68 -14.64 -2.28 -13.46
N LYS A 69 -15.20 -2.02 -12.27
CA LYS A 69 -14.84 -0.88 -11.42
C LYS A 69 -13.75 -1.25 -10.43
N GLY A 70 -12.78 -0.35 -10.24
CA GLY A 70 -11.66 -0.56 -9.33
C GLY A 70 -10.87 -1.84 -9.59
N PHE A 71 -10.20 -2.35 -8.55
CA PHE A 71 -9.39 -3.54 -8.62
C PHE A 71 -9.75 -4.56 -7.52
N ARG A 72 -9.84 -5.83 -7.91
CA ARG A 72 -9.99 -6.95 -6.97
C ARG A 72 -8.66 -7.25 -6.29
N ASP A 73 -7.59 -7.26 -7.06
CA ASP A 73 -6.24 -7.48 -6.54
C ASP A 73 -5.18 -6.80 -7.42
N VAL A 74 -4.13 -6.30 -6.78
CA VAL A 74 -3.03 -5.56 -7.39
C VAL A 74 -1.72 -5.98 -6.72
N ARG A 75 -0.68 -6.14 -7.53
CA ARG A 75 0.70 -6.30 -7.08
C ARG A 75 1.54 -5.14 -7.62
N LEU A 76 2.06 -4.33 -6.70
CA LEU A 76 2.91 -3.18 -6.97
C LEU A 76 4.27 -3.43 -6.35
N GLU A 77 5.34 -3.27 -7.12
CA GLU A 77 6.70 -3.23 -6.62
C GLU A 77 7.12 -1.77 -6.43
N ILE A 78 7.72 -1.45 -5.28
CA ILE A 78 8.28 -0.12 -4.99
C ILE A 78 9.76 -0.33 -4.66
N ASP A 79 10.63 0.41 -5.33
CA ASP A 79 12.08 0.24 -5.26
C ASP A 79 12.78 1.55 -4.87
N GLY A 80 13.74 1.43 -3.94
CA GLY A 80 14.63 2.48 -3.48
C GLY A 80 14.35 2.95 -2.05
N ASN A 81 15.31 3.68 -1.48
CA ASN A 81 15.21 4.33 -0.15
C ASN A 81 14.75 3.39 0.97
N SER A 82 15.20 2.13 0.94
CA SER A 82 14.80 1.11 1.92
C SER A 82 13.27 0.97 2.01
N ALA A 83 12.60 0.85 0.85
CA ALA A 83 11.14 0.86 0.72
C ALA A 83 10.45 -0.11 1.70
N TRP A 84 11.04 -1.28 1.96
CA TRP A 84 10.51 -2.25 2.92
C TRP A 84 10.39 -1.69 4.33
N ASN A 85 11.42 -1.02 4.84
CA ASN A 85 11.41 -0.46 6.19
C ASN A 85 10.33 0.60 6.38
N LEU A 86 10.07 1.39 5.33
CA LEU A 86 9.04 2.42 5.34
C LEU A 86 7.63 1.82 5.30
N LEU A 87 7.45 0.72 4.56
CA LEU A 87 6.13 0.15 4.26
C LEU A 87 5.75 -1.07 5.13
N ARG A 88 6.67 -1.66 5.90
CA ARG A 88 6.40 -2.88 6.69
C ARG A 88 5.19 -2.77 7.63
N ASN A 89 4.89 -1.56 8.11
CA ASN A 89 3.78 -1.30 9.03
C ASN A 89 2.42 -1.18 8.32
N GLU A 90 2.41 -1.15 6.99
CA GLU A 90 1.19 -1.05 6.17
C GLU A 90 0.53 -2.40 5.89
N ALA A 91 1.16 -3.50 6.33
CA ALA A 91 0.70 -4.87 6.19
C ALA A 91 -0.47 -5.21 7.15
N VAL A 92 -1.55 -4.43 7.04
CA VAL A 92 -2.74 -4.52 7.88
C VAL A 92 -4.01 -4.43 7.04
N VAL A 93 -5.17 -4.63 7.67
CA VAL A 93 -6.46 -4.40 7.02
C VAL A 93 -6.83 -2.91 7.10
N HIS A 94 -7.05 -2.30 5.94
CA HIS A 94 -7.49 -0.92 5.81
C HIS A 94 -9.02 -0.84 5.78
N ARG A 95 -9.62 0.06 6.58
CA ARG A 95 -11.07 0.25 6.68
C ARG A 95 -11.48 1.59 6.09
N VAL A 96 -12.52 1.58 5.26
CA VAL A 96 -13.17 2.79 4.74
C VAL A 96 -14.61 2.91 5.24
N GLN A 97 -15.04 4.12 5.54
CA GLN A 97 -16.43 4.48 5.80
C GLN A 97 -16.75 5.75 5.02
N ARG A 98 -17.67 5.66 4.06
CA ARG A 98 -18.16 6.77 3.26
C ARG A 98 -19.54 6.42 2.70
N VAL A 99 -20.22 7.40 2.10
CA VAL A 99 -21.40 7.11 1.28
C VAL A 99 -20.91 6.42 -0.01
N PRO A 100 -21.29 5.16 -0.27
CA PRO A 100 -20.81 4.42 -1.43
C PRO A 100 -21.21 5.11 -2.73
N VAL A 101 -20.30 5.14 -3.70
CA VAL A 101 -20.62 5.66 -5.04
C VAL A 101 -21.69 4.78 -5.70
N THR A 102 -21.75 3.51 -5.31
CA THR A 102 -22.74 2.54 -5.78
C THR A 102 -24.15 2.75 -5.21
N GLU A 103 -24.33 3.61 -4.20
CA GLU A 103 -25.65 3.91 -3.62
C GLU A 103 -26.34 5.13 -4.27
N ALA A 104 -25.65 5.90 -5.12
CA ALA A 104 -26.16 7.14 -5.70
C ALA A 104 -27.06 6.94 -6.95
N SER A 105 -27.81 5.84 -7.05
CA SER A 105 -28.75 5.56 -8.16
C SER A 105 -30.15 5.27 -7.67
#